data_AF-A0A4P7ZCX9-F1
#
_entry.id   AF-A0A4P7ZCX9-F1
#
_cell.length_a   1.000
_cell.length_b   1.000
_cell.length_c   1.000
_cell.angle_alpha   90.00
_cell.angle_beta   90.00
_cell.angle_gamma   90.00
#
_symmetry.space_group_name_H-M   'P 1'
#
loop_
_entity.id
_entity.type
_entity.pdbx_description
1 polymer ?
#
loop_
_entity_poly.entity_id
_entity_poly.type
_entity_poly.pdbx_seq_one_letter_code
_entity_poly.pdbx_strand_id
1 'polypeptide(L)'
;MLPAHNTRSQTTVPSFVLPRPQKPSTPAQVLLFRRPIRWSAPRLDDLARLAVDLLREEKVIFTAHAYSDRMSERDIAQREALEIISKGMPYKVEPGAADGEWRVNFSRRVGGRDAAVAVSLTQGPSPAKVVTVMWLDRR
;
A
#
# COMPACT_ATOMS: atom_id res chain seq x y z
N MET A 1 -6.19 37.40 -83.84
CA MET A 1 -7.22 36.35 -83.84
C MET A 1 -6.79 35.26 -82.88
N LEU A 2 -7.61 34.97 -81.86
CA LEU A 2 -7.50 33.84 -80.90
C LEU A 2 -7.85 32.51 -81.59
N PRO A 3 -7.44 31.31 -81.09
CA PRO A 3 -7.93 30.69 -79.83
C PRO A 3 -6.81 30.07 -78.94
N ALA A 4 -6.80 30.25 -77.61
CA ALA A 4 -7.61 29.57 -76.59
C ALA A 4 -7.39 28.04 -76.51
N HIS A 5 -6.45 27.60 -75.66
CA HIS A 5 -6.48 26.27 -75.05
C HIS A 5 -6.28 26.38 -73.54
N ASN A 6 -7.19 25.70 -72.85
CA ASN A 6 -7.56 25.82 -71.46
C ASN A 6 -7.08 24.54 -70.75
N THR A 7 -5.99 24.60 -70.00
CA THR A 7 -5.46 23.44 -69.26
C THR A 7 -5.78 23.62 -67.78
N ARG A 8 -6.87 22.97 -67.34
CA ARG A 8 -7.27 22.90 -65.93
C ARG A 8 -6.32 21.99 -65.16
N SER A 9 -5.58 22.56 -64.20
CA SER A 9 -4.88 21.81 -63.17
C SER A 9 -5.87 21.13 -62.24
N GLN A 10 -5.74 19.81 -62.07
CA GLN A 10 -6.46 19.05 -61.05
C GLN A 10 -5.80 19.32 -59.69
N THR A 11 -6.49 20.05 -58.81
CA THR A 11 -6.11 20.19 -57.40
C THR A 11 -6.66 18.99 -56.64
N THR A 12 -5.79 18.04 -56.30
CA THR A 12 -6.08 16.96 -55.35
C THR A 12 -6.30 17.58 -53.97
N VAL A 13 -7.53 17.46 -53.45
CA VAL A 13 -7.86 17.85 -52.07
C VAL A 13 -7.52 16.67 -51.15
N PRO A 14 -6.63 16.82 -50.15
CA PRO A 14 -6.46 15.76 -49.15
C PRO A 14 -7.70 15.68 -48.27
N SER A 15 -8.32 14.50 -48.22
CA SER A 15 -9.45 14.20 -47.34
C SER A 15 -9.01 14.27 -45.88
N PHE A 16 -9.49 15.31 -45.18
CA PHE A 16 -9.27 15.50 -43.76
C PHE A 16 -10.21 14.56 -42.98
N VAL A 17 -9.71 13.40 -42.56
CA VAL A 17 -10.45 12.49 -41.67
C VAL A 17 -10.40 13.09 -40.27
N LEU A 18 -11.52 13.65 -39.81
CA LEU A 18 -11.67 14.12 -38.43
C LEU A 18 -11.50 12.92 -37.46
N PRO A 19 -10.62 12.99 -36.45
CA PRO A 19 -10.58 11.98 -35.42
C PRO A 19 -11.91 11.97 -34.65
N ARG A 20 -12.47 10.77 -34.45
CA ARG A 20 -13.67 10.60 -33.61
C ARG A 20 -13.39 11.19 -32.21
N PRO A 21 -14.36 11.87 -31.58
CA PRO A 21 -14.21 12.33 -30.21
C PRO A 21 -13.95 11.11 -29.32
N GLN A 22 -12.73 11.00 -28.79
CA GLN A 22 -12.43 10.05 -27.74
C GLN A 22 -13.27 10.47 -26.53
N LYS A 23 -14.20 9.61 -26.09
CA LYS A 23 -14.86 9.79 -24.81
C LYS A 23 -13.76 9.97 -23.76
N PRO A 24 -13.84 10.98 -22.88
CA PRO A 24 -12.90 11.08 -21.79
C PRO A 24 -13.02 9.80 -20.97
N SER A 25 -11.96 8.99 -20.97
CA SER A 25 -11.80 7.85 -20.09
C SER A 25 -11.89 8.40 -18.68
N THR A 26 -13.07 8.36 -18.08
CA THR A 26 -13.24 8.67 -16.67
C THR A 26 -12.30 7.72 -15.94
N PRO A 27 -11.25 8.18 -15.22
CA PRO A 27 -10.58 7.27 -14.31
C PRO A 27 -11.67 6.88 -13.32
N ALA A 28 -12.12 5.63 -13.41
CA ALA A 28 -13.05 5.08 -12.46
C ALA A 28 -12.44 5.33 -11.08
N GLN A 29 -12.95 6.33 -10.38
CA GLN A 29 -12.70 6.48 -8.96
C GLN A 29 -13.32 5.23 -8.35
N VAL A 30 -12.50 4.21 -8.19
CA VAL A 30 -12.75 3.13 -7.26
C VAL A 30 -12.71 3.82 -5.89
N LEU A 31 -13.82 4.46 -5.53
CA LEU A 31 -14.12 4.81 -4.16
C LEU A 31 -14.29 3.46 -3.46
N LEU A 32 -13.16 2.84 -3.08
CA LEU A 32 -13.17 1.84 -2.05
C LEU A 32 -13.87 2.53 -0.88
N PHE A 33 -15.09 2.09 -0.57
CA PHE A 33 -15.81 2.47 0.64
C PHE A 33 -15.00 1.94 1.84
N ARG A 34 -13.85 2.56 2.10
CA ARG A 34 -13.02 2.28 3.26
C ARG A 34 -13.69 2.99 4.41
N ARG A 35 -14.13 2.20 5.38
CA ARG A 35 -14.62 2.75 6.64
C ARG A 35 -13.52 3.65 7.22
N PRO A 36 -13.82 4.91 7.56
CA PRO A 36 -12.85 5.79 8.19
C PRO A 36 -12.38 5.17 9.51
N ILE A 37 -11.06 5.20 9.74
CA ILE A 37 -10.47 4.73 10.99
C ILE A 37 -10.80 5.75 12.09
N ARG A 38 -11.40 5.29 13.17
CA ARG A 38 -11.66 6.11 14.36
C ARG A 38 -10.41 6.14 15.23
N TRP A 39 -9.52 7.10 15.01
CA TRP A 39 -8.22 7.17 15.71
C TRP A 39 -8.30 7.36 17.23
N SER A 40 -9.43 7.80 17.78
CA SER A 40 -9.65 7.86 19.23
C SER A 40 -9.86 6.48 19.89
N ALA A 41 -10.34 5.50 19.13
CA ALA A 41 -10.58 4.13 19.57
C ALA A 41 -10.62 3.20 18.34
N PRO A 42 -9.46 2.95 17.70
CA PRO A 42 -9.41 2.22 16.47
C PRO A 42 -9.70 0.74 16.71
N ARG A 43 -10.41 0.13 15.77
CA ARG A 43 -10.67 -1.30 15.80
C ARG A 43 -9.44 -2.05 15.31
N LEU A 44 -9.24 -3.25 15.84
CA LEU A 44 -8.17 -4.15 15.42
C LEU A 44 -8.18 -4.36 13.90
N ASP A 45 -9.34 -4.67 13.32
CA ASP A 45 -9.49 -4.92 11.89
C ASP A 45 -9.13 -3.70 11.03
N ASP A 46 -9.46 -2.49 11.51
CA ASP A 46 -9.20 -1.26 10.76
C ASP A 46 -7.70 -0.96 10.69
N LEU A 47 -6.96 -1.15 11.79
CA LEU A 47 -5.52 -0.97 11.83
C LEU A 47 -4.76 -2.12 11.16
N ALA A 48 -5.24 -3.36 11.32
CA ALA A 48 -4.66 -4.50 10.64
C ALA A 48 -4.74 -4.33 9.13
N ARG A 49 -5.90 -3.91 8.62
CA ARG A 49 -6.07 -3.58 7.19
C ARG A 49 -5.15 -2.45 6.76
N LEU A 50 -5.04 -1.37 7.56
CA LEU A 50 -4.14 -0.26 7.24
C LEU A 50 -2.68 -0.72 7.14
N ALA A 51 -2.22 -1.55 8.09
CA ALA A 51 -0.86 -2.09 8.07
C ALA A 51 -0.60 -2.95 6.81
N VAL A 52 -1.56 -3.80 6.43
CA VAL A 52 -1.47 -4.62 5.21
C VAL A 52 -1.50 -3.77 3.95
N ASP A 53 -2.33 -2.72 3.91
CA ASP A 53 -2.39 -1.79 2.77
C ASP A 53 -1.08 -1.01 2.63
N LEU A 54 -0.52 -0.50 3.73
CA LEU A 54 0.77 0.18 3.74
C LEU A 54 1.92 -0.76 3.33
N LEU A 55 1.84 -2.04 3.71
CA LEU A 55 2.78 -3.06 3.23
C LEU A 55 2.70 -3.26 1.71
N ARG A 56 1.48 -3.31 1.14
CA ARG A 56 1.28 -3.44 -0.31
C ARG A 56 1.77 -2.22 -1.09
N GLU A 57 1.70 -1.04 -0.47
CA GLU A 57 2.22 0.22 -1.01
C GLU A 57 3.74 0.39 -0.76
N GLU A 58 4.43 -0.62 -0.23
CA GLU A 58 5.86 -0.57 0.13
C GLU A 58 6.19 0.55 1.14
N LYS A 59 5.19 1.03 1.90
CA LYS A 59 5.30 2.07 2.93
C LYS A 59 5.50 1.43 4.31
N VAL A 60 6.44 0.50 4.42
CA VAL A 60 6.81 -0.17 5.68
C VAL A 60 8.27 0.09 5.98
N ILE A 61 8.56 0.60 7.18
CA ILE A 61 9.91 0.90 7.65
C ILE A 61 10.18 0.05 8.89
N PHE A 62 11.33 -0.61 8.94
CA PHE A 62 11.81 -1.28 10.15
C PHE A 62 12.56 -0.26 11.00
N THR A 63 12.20 -0.14 12.28
CA THR A 63 12.96 0.72 13.20
C THR A 63 14.34 0.14 13.44
N ALA A 64 15.31 0.99 13.82
CA ALA A 64 16.65 0.52 14.20
C ALA A 64 16.57 -0.59 15.26
N HIS A 65 15.76 -0.41 16.32
CA HIS A 65 15.54 -1.42 17.35
C HIS A 65 14.99 -2.76 16.81
N ALA A 66 14.05 -2.72 15.87
CA ALA A 66 13.53 -3.94 15.25
C ALA A 66 14.60 -4.66 14.44
N TYR A 67 15.40 -3.91 13.67
CA TYR A 67 16.40 -4.45 12.75
C TYR A 67 17.69 -4.90 13.46
N SER A 68 18.30 -4.04 14.28
CA SER A 68 19.58 -4.34 14.95
C SER A 68 19.40 -5.30 16.10
N ASP A 69 18.43 -5.05 16.97
CA ASP A 69 18.35 -5.74 18.26
C ASP A 69 17.47 -6.97 18.14
N ARG A 70 16.27 -6.85 17.54
CA ARG A 70 15.31 -7.96 17.58
C ARG A 70 15.47 -8.98 16.45
N MET A 71 15.61 -8.55 15.20
CA MET A 71 15.75 -9.47 14.08
C MET A 71 17.03 -10.30 14.17
N SER A 72 18.16 -9.64 14.50
CA SER A 72 19.46 -10.32 14.64
C SER A 72 19.49 -11.26 15.85
N GLU A 73 18.99 -10.85 17.02
CA GLU A 73 18.97 -11.73 18.21
C GLU A 73 18.00 -12.91 18.06
N ARG A 74 16.92 -12.74 17.29
CA ARG A 74 15.85 -13.73 17.18
C ARG A 74 15.96 -14.60 15.94
N ASP A 75 16.91 -14.33 15.05
CA ASP A 75 17.02 -15.03 13.77
C ASP A 75 15.69 -15.03 12.99
N ILE A 76 15.02 -13.87 12.97
CA ILE A 76 13.79 -13.67 12.21
C ILE A 76 14.12 -12.79 11.01
N ALA A 77 14.01 -13.36 9.82
CA ALA A 77 14.34 -12.65 8.60
C ALA A 77 13.32 -11.54 8.31
N GLN A 78 13.77 -10.47 7.64
CA GLN A 78 12.87 -9.39 7.21
C GLN A 78 11.69 -9.91 6.39
N ARG A 79 11.94 -10.88 5.51
CA ARG A 79 10.91 -11.55 4.71
C ARG A 79 9.84 -12.20 5.59
N GLU A 80 10.23 -12.84 6.68
CA GLU A 80 9.31 -13.50 7.61
C GLU A 80 8.48 -12.47 8.38
N ALA A 81 9.08 -11.37 8.81
CA ALA A 81 8.35 -10.27 9.44
C ALA A 81 7.29 -9.68 8.51
N LEU A 82 7.63 -9.45 7.24
CA LEU A 82 6.67 -8.99 6.23
C LEU A 82 5.58 -10.05 5.97
N GLU A 83 5.93 -11.34 5.98
CA GLU A 83 4.96 -12.42 5.84
C GLU A 83 3.99 -12.50 7.02
N ILE A 84 4.47 -12.27 8.25
CA ILE A 84 3.63 -12.21 9.45
C ILE A 84 2.64 -11.03 9.35
N ILE A 85 3.06 -9.87 8.86
CA ILE A 85 2.13 -8.74 8.64
C ILE A 85 1.13 -9.06 7.53
N SER A 86 1.59 -9.65 6.43
CA SER A 86 0.77 -9.91 5.24
C SER A 86 -0.27 -11.02 5.45
N LYS A 87 0.11 -12.09 6.16
CA LYS A 87 -0.66 -13.34 6.25
C LYS A 87 -0.88 -13.82 7.69
N GLY A 88 -0.42 -13.09 8.68
CA GLY A 88 -0.63 -13.42 10.09
C GLY A 88 -2.01 -12.98 10.57
N MET A 89 -2.36 -13.45 11.76
CA MET A 89 -3.59 -13.05 12.44
C MET A 89 -3.31 -11.83 13.31
N PRO A 90 -4.02 -10.70 13.11
CA PRO A 90 -3.97 -9.61 14.07
C PRO A 90 -4.67 -10.07 15.36
N TYR A 91 -4.06 -9.83 16.53
CA TYR A 91 -4.58 -10.33 17.80
C TYR A 91 -4.62 -9.30 18.92
N LYS A 92 -3.92 -8.17 18.76
CA LYS A 92 -3.89 -7.11 19.79
C LYS A 92 -3.73 -5.74 19.15
N VAL A 93 -4.43 -4.77 19.72
CA VAL A 93 -4.24 -3.35 19.46
C VAL A 93 -3.90 -2.66 20.78
N GLU A 94 -2.94 -1.74 20.77
CA GLU A 94 -2.56 -0.97 21.95
C GLU A 94 -2.08 0.44 21.58
N PRO A 95 -2.17 1.42 22.48
CA PRO A 95 -1.55 2.72 22.26
C PRO A 95 -0.03 2.58 22.06
N GLY A 96 0.53 3.41 21.19
CA GLY A 96 1.96 3.51 20.95
C GLY A 96 2.69 4.32 22.03
N ALA A 97 3.95 4.67 21.76
CA ALA A 97 4.75 5.48 22.67
C ALA A 97 4.54 6.99 22.44
N ALA A 98 4.24 7.38 21.20
CA ALA A 98 3.92 8.74 20.83
C ALA A 98 2.40 9.00 20.87
N ASP A 99 2.03 10.27 21.10
CA ASP A 99 0.63 10.67 21.03
C ASP A 99 0.05 10.45 19.63
N GLY A 100 -1.16 9.89 19.57
CA GLY A 100 -1.80 9.49 18.31
C GLY A 100 -1.18 8.26 17.61
N GLU A 101 -0.21 7.58 18.23
CA GLU A 101 0.34 6.32 17.74
C GLU A 101 -0.48 5.14 18.26
N TRP A 102 -0.72 4.17 17.36
CA TRP A 102 -1.34 2.90 17.69
C TRP A 102 -0.48 1.76 17.20
N ARG A 103 -0.40 0.69 17.99
CA ARG A 103 0.29 -0.55 17.67
C ARG A 103 -0.71 -1.64 17.39
N VAL A 104 -0.48 -2.37 16.31
CA VAL A 104 -1.20 -3.60 15.99
C VAL A 104 -0.20 -4.75 15.96
N ASN A 105 -0.53 -5.83 16.66
CA ASN A 105 0.31 -7.02 16.73
C ASN A 105 -0.28 -8.13 15.87
N PHE A 106 0.56 -8.70 15.02
CA PHE A 106 0.27 -9.84 14.17
C PHE A 106 1.02 -11.05 14.69
N SER A 107 0.42 -12.23 14.63
CA SER A 107 1.10 -13.49 14.91
C SER A 107 0.93 -14.49 13.78
N ARG A 108 1.95 -15.32 13.57
CA ARG A 108 1.92 -16.41 12.60
C ARG A 108 2.97 -17.46 12.98
N ARG A 109 2.68 -18.71 12.65
CA ARG A 109 3.66 -19.79 12.76
C ARG A 109 4.67 -19.72 11.61
N VAL A 110 5.95 -19.61 11.94
CA VAL A 110 7.10 -19.54 11.02
C VAL A 110 8.15 -20.54 11.50
N GLY A 111 8.67 -21.38 10.60
CA GLY A 111 9.70 -22.37 10.98
C GLY A 111 9.28 -23.33 12.10
N GLY A 112 7.99 -23.59 12.27
CA GLY A 112 7.45 -24.45 13.33
C GLY A 112 7.24 -23.77 14.69
N ARG A 113 7.65 -22.50 14.85
CA ARG A 113 7.45 -21.69 16.07
C ARG A 113 6.46 -20.55 15.81
N ASP A 114 5.78 -20.08 16.85
CA ASP A 114 4.86 -18.95 16.75
C ASP A 114 5.68 -17.65 16.86
N ALA A 115 5.59 -16.76 15.87
CA ALA A 115 6.23 -15.46 15.84
C ALA A 115 5.19 -14.35 15.87
N ALA A 116 5.56 -13.20 16.42
CA ALA A 116 4.76 -11.99 16.43
C ALA A 116 5.55 -10.77 15.96
N VAL A 117 4.84 -9.87 15.28
CA VAL A 117 5.35 -8.60 14.79
C VAL A 117 4.44 -7.49 15.30
N ALA A 118 5.03 -6.44 15.90
CA ALA A 118 4.29 -5.23 16.25
C ALA A 118 4.54 -4.14 15.21
N VAL A 119 3.45 -3.59 14.69
CA VAL A 119 3.46 -2.51 13.71
C VAL A 119 2.83 -1.27 14.33
N SER A 120 3.58 -0.18 14.37
CA SER A 120 3.12 1.15 14.75
C SER A 120 2.56 1.92 13.56
N LEU A 121 1.42 2.57 13.81
CA LEU A 121 0.65 3.35 12.86
C LEU A 121 0.28 4.68 13.51
N THR A 122 0.37 5.78 12.76
CA THR A 122 0.00 7.12 13.21
C THR A 122 -1.04 7.73 12.28
N GLN A 123 -1.85 8.64 12.80
CA GLN A 123 -2.80 9.39 11.98
C GLN A 123 -2.06 10.29 10.99
N GLY A 124 -2.31 10.10 9.69
CA GLY A 124 -1.73 10.93 8.61
C GLY A 124 -0.95 10.12 7.57
N PRO A 125 -0.24 10.79 6.63
CA PRO A 125 0.54 10.15 5.57
C PRO A 125 1.88 9.64 6.12
N SER A 126 1.85 8.78 7.13
CA SER A 126 3.03 8.17 7.73
C SER A 126 3.16 6.71 7.31
N PRO A 127 4.38 6.23 7.01
CA PRO A 127 4.60 4.81 6.76
C PRO A 127 4.34 3.99 8.01
N ALA A 128 3.95 2.73 7.82
CA ALA A 128 3.84 1.76 8.91
C ALA A 128 5.25 1.44 9.43
N LYS A 129 5.44 1.52 10.74
CA LYS A 129 6.75 1.27 11.38
C LYS A 129 6.72 -0.09 12.05
N VAL A 130 7.54 -1.03 11.61
CA VAL A 130 7.77 -2.28 12.36
C VAL A 130 8.66 -1.96 13.53
N VAL A 131 8.11 -2.04 14.75
CA VAL A 131 8.81 -1.60 15.97
C VAL A 131 9.48 -2.77 16.69
N THR A 132 8.91 -3.97 16.57
CA THR A 132 9.49 -5.17 17.19
C THR A 132 9.10 -6.44 16.46
N VAL A 133 9.92 -7.46 16.63
CA VAL A 133 9.68 -8.83 16.17
C VAL A 133 10.06 -9.76 17.32
N MET A 134 9.24 -10.76 17.61
CA MET A 134 9.48 -11.68 18.73
C MET A 134 8.99 -13.09 18.44
N TRP A 135 9.65 -14.10 19.00
CA TRP A 135 9.06 -15.43 19.13
C TRP A 135 8.07 -15.42 20.30
N LEU A 136 6.88 -15.95 20.07
CA LEU A 136 5.95 -16.32 21.12
C LEU A 136 6.36 -17.71 21.60
N ASP A 137 7.24 -17.78 22.60
CA ASP A 137 7.54 -19.06 23.23
C ASP A 137 6.26 -19.62 23.86
N ARG A 138 5.96 -20.87 23.51
CA ARG A 138 4.87 -21.63 24.14
C ARG A 138 5.27 -21.85 25.60
N ARG A 139 4.52 -21.25 26.53
CA ARG A 139 4.46 -21.77 27.89
C ARG A 139 3.70 -23.09 27.91
#